data_AF-A0A8S1TUH6-F1
#
_entry.id   AF-A0A8S1TUH6-F1
#
_cell.length_a   1.000
_cell.length_b   1.000
_cell.length_c   1.000
_cell.angle_alpha   90.00
_cell.angle_beta   90.00
_cell.angle_gamma   90.00
#
_symmetry.space_group_name_H-M   'P 1'
#
loop_
_entity.id
_entity.type
_entity.pdbx_description
1 polymer ?
#
loop_
_entity_poly.entity_id
_entity_poly.type
_entity_poly.pdbx_seq_one_letter_code
_entity_poly.pdbx_strand_id
1 'polypeptide(L)'
;MKKFLILFTSLSYALSQTANCVGMSSSACATNSGYCYWTGSACQLAECHKVTDVRACRTSVSGYLVAQSKCTEILSIDPNFLNQCMEYDQTTMMYAYARFPTDITQLYSTKTTSGYLVTTIMTAKYTSQYKYEILTVNILTASSAELLNIMNAYVQMQYDLADPEIHPSYLEKAIYESMQAIRDDVTLTFSSTPNKKQDYYTVLWRMTDAYFLKLRSYQPFYISNKYLINFGFSHFNRFLLTLTSQYQSTQIQWAAYSDNGYLELLVIPAEQFGIIGSLSDIIIIRPSKLDGSDASLTFTLKWQWSYTGTQPQSNANLYSFDKVEMNTFTSVVSAGCNTSTKTCQPSSITLTTTKAYMIGPNSFPSQVNTSRYYSRCRLGRFTWNGSSNSCV
;
A
#
# COMPACT_ATOMS: atom_id res chain seq x y z
N MET A 1 -44.32 -10.96 37.15
CA MET A 1 -43.02 -10.26 37.17
C MET A 1 -41.79 -11.12 36.82
N LYS A 2 -41.92 -12.37 36.33
CA LYS A 2 -40.76 -13.22 35.92
C LYS A 2 -40.37 -13.15 34.43
N LYS A 3 -41.21 -12.55 33.56
CA LYS A 3 -40.95 -12.44 32.11
C LYS A 3 -40.20 -11.16 31.69
N PHE A 4 -40.06 -10.19 32.57
CA PHE A 4 -39.33 -8.94 32.30
C PHE A 4 -37.83 -9.03 32.61
N LEU A 5 -37.39 -10.02 33.41
CA LEU A 5 -35.99 -10.19 33.78
C LEU A 5 -35.16 -10.92 32.71
N ILE A 6 -35.80 -11.70 31.83
CA ILE A 6 -35.13 -12.46 30.76
C ILE A 6 -34.73 -11.54 29.59
N LEU A 7 -35.34 -10.35 29.48
CA LEU A 7 -35.02 -9.38 28.42
C LEU A 7 -33.75 -8.55 28.71
N PHE A 8 -33.36 -8.41 29.98
CA PHE A 8 -32.12 -7.69 30.32
C PHE A 8 -30.86 -8.57 30.20
N THR A 9 -30.99 -9.88 30.38
CA THR A 9 -29.87 -10.82 30.16
C THR A 9 -29.59 -11.06 28.69
N SER A 10 -30.59 -11.01 27.80
CA SER A 10 -30.38 -11.17 26.35
C SER A 10 -29.88 -9.89 25.66
N LEU A 11 -30.21 -8.69 26.16
CA LEU A 11 -29.59 -7.45 25.67
C LEU A 11 -28.13 -7.31 26.15
N SER A 12 -27.81 -7.78 27.36
CA SER A 12 -26.43 -7.81 27.87
C SER A 12 -25.54 -8.79 27.10
N TYR A 13 -26.12 -9.88 26.57
CA TYR A 13 -25.41 -10.81 25.68
C TYR A 13 -25.17 -10.25 24.26
N ALA A 14 -25.97 -9.28 23.81
CA ALA A 14 -25.71 -8.53 22.57
C ALA A 14 -24.65 -7.42 22.74
N LEU A 15 -24.28 -7.10 23.99
CA LEU A 15 -23.39 -5.98 24.33
C LEU A 15 -21.98 -6.38 24.82
N SER A 16 -21.66 -7.67 25.00
CA SER A 16 -20.35 -8.05 25.56
C SER A 16 -19.97 -9.51 25.30
N GLN A 17 -19.90 -9.94 24.05
CA GLN A 17 -19.09 -11.13 23.72
C GLN A 17 -18.14 -10.82 22.59
N THR A 18 -17.12 -10.04 22.93
CA THR A 18 -15.91 -9.99 22.13
C THR A 18 -15.11 -11.25 22.45
N ALA A 19 -15.28 -12.29 21.63
CA ALA A 19 -14.77 -13.64 21.83
C ALA A 19 -13.35 -13.80 21.27
N ASN A 20 -12.55 -14.65 21.93
CA ASN A 20 -11.23 -15.03 21.41
C ASN A 20 -11.39 -15.83 20.12
N CYS A 21 -10.73 -15.39 19.03
CA CYS A 21 -10.76 -16.09 17.75
C CYS A 21 -10.15 -17.50 17.83
N VAL A 22 -9.23 -17.73 18.78
CA VAL A 22 -8.56 -19.03 18.93
C VAL A 22 -9.57 -20.10 19.31
N GLY A 23 -9.58 -21.21 18.56
CA GLY A 23 -10.46 -22.35 18.81
C GLY A 23 -11.85 -22.25 18.19
N MET A 24 -12.18 -21.14 17.52
CA MET A 24 -13.42 -21.06 16.73
C MET A 24 -13.37 -22.01 15.52
N SER A 25 -14.50 -22.67 15.23
CA SER A 25 -14.68 -23.42 13.98
C SER A 25 -14.80 -22.46 12.78
N SER A 26 -14.67 -22.99 11.56
CA SER A 26 -14.80 -22.18 10.33
C SER A 26 -16.13 -21.42 10.25
N SER A 27 -17.24 -22.08 10.60
CA SER A 27 -18.57 -21.47 10.60
C SER A 27 -18.71 -20.37 11.65
N ALA A 28 -18.21 -20.60 12.87
CA ALA A 28 -18.21 -19.59 13.94
C ALA A 28 -17.32 -18.40 13.60
N CYS A 29 -16.13 -18.64 13.04
CA CYS A 29 -15.22 -17.60 12.59
C CYS A 29 -15.82 -16.71 11.49
N ALA A 30 -16.57 -17.33 10.56
CA ALA A 30 -17.24 -16.61 9.48
C ALA A 30 -18.48 -15.83 9.93
N THR A 31 -19.19 -16.30 10.96
CA THR A 31 -20.47 -15.71 11.39
C THR A 31 -20.37 -14.71 12.54
N ASN A 32 -19.32 -14.77 13.38
CA ASN A 32 -19.28 -14.04 14.66
C ASN A 32 -18.23 -12.93 14.82
N SER A 33 -17.43 -12.56 13.82
CA SER A 33 -16.34 -11.64 14.12
C SER A 33 -15.92 -10.76 12.95
N GLY A 34 -16.40 -9.52 12.97
CA GLY A 34 -15.79 -8.42 12.21
C GLY A 34 -14.35 -8.09 12.61
N TYR A 35 -13.69 -8.95 13.40
CA TYR A 35 -12.29 -8.83 13.84
C TYR A 35 -11.56 -10.18 13.90
N CYS A 36 -12.15 -11.28 13.40
CA CYS A 36 -11.43 -12.53 13.14
C CYS A 36 -11.60 -12.95 11.69
N TYR A 37 -10.69 -13.79 11.21
CA TYR A 37 -10.76 -14.39 9.89
C TYR A 37 -10.27 -15.83 9.90
N TRP A 38 -10.78 -16.63 8.96
CA TRP A 38 -10.39 -18.02 8.78
C TRP A 38 -9.17 -18.12 7.85
N THR A 39 -8.13 -18.84 8.27
CA THR A 39 -6.92 -19.05 7.44
C THR A 39 -7.01 -20.24 6.49
N GLY A 40 -8.07 -21.04 6.59
CA GLY A 40 -8.17 -22.37 6.00
C GLY A 40 -8.00 -23.49 7.04
N SER A 41 -7.21 -23.26 8.09
CA SER A 41 -6.92 -24.25 9.14
C SER A 41 -7.25 -23.79 10.56
N ALA A 42 -7.29 -22.48 10.81
CA ALA A 42 -7.60 -21.91 12.12
C ALA A 42 -8.27 -20.54 11.98
N CYS A 43 -9.00 -20.14 13.03
CA CYS A 43 -9.53 -18.78 13.15
C CYS A 43 -8.49 -17.89 13.87
N GLN A 44 -8.21 -16.73 13.30
CA GLN A 44 -7.18 -15.81 13.76
C GLN A 44 -7.70 -14.37 13.85
N LEU A 45 -7.10 -13.55 14.73
CA LEU A 45 -7.41 -12.13 14.84
C LEU A 45 -7.03 -11.40 13.55
N ALA A 46 -7.94 -10.58 13.04
CA ALA A 46 -7.72 -9.72 11.89
C ALA A 46 -6.73 -8.59 12.22
N GLU A 47 -6.06 -8.10 11.19
CA GLU A 47 -5.27 -6.88 11.26
C GLU A 47 -6.17 -5.68 11.55
N CYS A 48 -5.72 -4.69 12.34
CA CYS A 48 -6.58 -3.60 12.82
C CYS A 48 -7.30 -2.87 11.68
N HIS A 49 -6.64 -2.67 10.54
CA HIS A 49 -7.27 -2.04 9.37
C HIS A 49 -8.33 -2.91 8.69
N LYS A 50 -8.28 -4.23 8.89
CA LYS A 50 -9.27 -5.18 8.37
C LYS A 50 -10.47 -5.36 9.31
N VAL A 51 -10.39 -4.85 10.54
CA VAL A 51 -11.50 -4.90 11.49
C VAL A 51 -12.67 -4.06 11.00
N THR A 52 -13.83 -4.70 10.88
CA THR A 52 -15.11 -4.10 10.47
C THR A 52 -16.06 -3.90 11.66
N ASP A 53 -15.90 -4.63 12.77
CA ASP A 53 -16.68 -4.38 14.00
C ASP A 53 -15.94 -3.38 14.90
N VAL A 54 -16.34 -2.11 14.81
CA VAL A 54 -15.76 -1.02 15.62
C VAL A 54 -15.84 -1.29 17.12
N ARG A 55 -16.85 -2.02 17.61
CA ARG A 55 -17.00 -2.31 19.05
C ARG A 55 -15.83 -3.14 19.59
N ALA A 56 -15.17 -3.91 18.72
CA ALA A 56 -13.99 -4.69 19.10
C ALA A 56 -12.80 -3.80 19.49
N CYS A 57 -12.75 -2.56 18.99
CA CYS A 57 -11.67 -1.61 19.26
C CYS A 57 -12.10 -0.35 20.03
N ARG A 58 -13.35 -0.25 20.50
CA ARG A 58 -13.81 0.88 21.31
C ARG A 58 -13.33 0.77 22.76
N THR A 59 -12.76 1.85 23.27
CA THR A 59 -12.30 1.91 24.67
C THR A 59 -13.49 1.98 25.63
N SER A 60 -14.55 2.69 25.25
CA SER A 60 -15.75 2.92 26.06
C SER A 60 -16.52 1.66 26.46
N VAL A 61 -16.40 0.57 25.69
CA VAL A 61 -17.09 -0.70 25.94
C VAL A 61 -16.11 -1.82 26.29
N SER A 62 -14.84 -1.51 26.58
CA SER A 62 -13.78 -2.50 26.82
C SER A 62 -13.70 -3.56 25.71
N GLY A 63 -13.70 -3.12 24.44
CA GLY A 63 -13.61 -4.02 23.29
C GLY A 63 -12.41 -4.95 23.41
N TYR A 64 -12.55 -6.22 22.99
CA TYR A 64 -11.49 -7.23 23.16
C TYR A 64 -10.13 -6.80 22.62
N LEU A 65 -10.07 -6.15 21.46
CA LEU A 65 -8.79 -5.74 20.88
C LEU A 65 -8.12 -4.64 21.71
N VAL A 66 -8.90 -3.77 22.35
CA VAL A 66 -8.40 -2.76 23.31
C VAL A 66 -7.92 -3.45 24.58
N ALA A 67 -8.72 -4.36 25.14
CA ALA A 67 -8.37 -5.11 26.35
C ALA A 67 -7.09 -5.94 26.19
N GLN A 68 -6.82 -6.41 24.96
CA GLN A 68 -5.59 -7.12 24.60
C GLN A 68 -4.44 -6.20 24.14
N SER A 69 -4.62 -4.88 24.19
CA SER A 69 -3.64 -3.89 23.69
C SER A 69 -3.20 -4.14 22.24
N LYS A 70 -4.14 -4.55 21.38
CA LYS A 70 -3.91 -4.89 19.96
C LYS A 70 -4.36 -3.76 19.04
N CYS A 71 -5.62 -3.35 19.14
CA CYS A 71 -6.20 -2.28 18.34
C CYS A 71 -6.97 -1.30 19.21
N THR A 72 -7.06 -0.05 18.75
CA THR A 72 -7.91 1.00 19.32
C THR A 72 -8.75 1.65 18.23
N GLU A 73 -9.83 2.32 18.63
CA GLU A 73 -10.74 3.01 17.73
C GLU A 73 -10.08 4.23 17.07
N ILE A 74 -10.41 4.48 15.82
CA ILE A 74 -10.04 5.72 15.15
C ILE A 74 -11.07 6.78 15.56
N LEU A 75 -10.64 7.74 16.40
CA LEU A 75 -11.52 8.77 16.96
C LEU A 75 -12.11 9.72 15.92
N SER A 76 -11.42 9.92 14.79
CA SER A 76 -11.86 10.74 13.68
C SER A 76 -11.79 9.93 12.40
N ILE A 77 -12.92 9.36 11.98
CA ILE A 77 -13.03 8.62 10.73
C ILE A 77 -12.93 9.62 9.58
N ASP A 78 -11.85 9.51 8.77
CA ASP A 78 -11.78 10.19 7.48
C ASP A 78 -12.80 9.52 6.55
N PRO A 79 -13.78 10.26 5.99
CA PRO A 79 -14.83 9.69 5.16
C PRO A 79 -14.31 9.03 3.87
N ASN A 80 -13.05 9.28 3.51
CA ASN A 80 -12.42 8.60 2.38
C ASN A 80 -12.03 7.14 2.65
N PHE A 81 -12.14 6.66 3.91
CA PHE A 81 -11.74 5.31 4.30
C PHE A 81 -12.77 4.55 5.12
N LEU A 82 -12.67 3.22 5.03
CA LEU A 82 -13.48 2.28 5.80
C LEU A 82 -12.86 1.91 7.15
N ASN A 83 -11.61 2.31 7.43
CA ASN A 83 -10.90 1.93 8.65
C ASN A 83 -11.69 2.35 9.90
N GLN A 84 -12.01 1.37 10.75
CA GLN A 84 -12.67 1.59 12.03
C GLN A 84 -11.68 1.56 13.21
N CYS A 85 -10.60 0.80 13.06
CA CYS A 85 -9.62 0.56 14.08
C CYS A 85 -8.21 0.83 13.56
N MET A 86 -7.33 1.25 14.47
CA MET A 86 -5.89 1.42 14.27
C MET A 86 -5.12 0.61 15.30
N GLU A 87 -3.81 0.47 15.11
CA GLU A 87 -2.93 -0.18 16.09
C GLU A 87 -2.99 0.56 17.44
N TYR A 88 -2.95 -0.19 18.54
CA TYR A 88 -3.22 0.34 19.89
C TYR A 88 -2.26 1.49 20.31
N ASP A 89 -1.03 1.47 19.83
CA ASP A 89 0.00 2.47 20.14
C ASP A 89 0.00 3.68 19.19
N GLN A 90 -0.91 3.70 18.21
CA GLN A 90 -1.02 4.79 17.26
C GLN A 90 -2.06 5.80 17.73
N THR A 91 -1.78 7.07 17.50
CA THR A 91 -2.73 8.17 17.75
C THR A 91 -3.54 8.53 16.51
N THR A 92 -3.12 8.06 15.33
CA THR A 92 -3.76 8.33 14.04
C THR A 92 -3.67 7.09 13.15
N MET A 93 -4.63 6.92 12.23
CA MET A 93 -4.55 5.88 11.21
C MET A 93 -3.28 6.03 10.37
N MET A 94 -2.51 4.95 10.23
CA MET A 94 -1.36 4.92 9.33
C MET A 94 -1.84 4.78 7.88
N TYR A 95 -1.39 5.67 6.99
CA TYR A 95 -1.80 5.67 5.59
C TYR A 95 -1.40 4.38 4.85
N ALA A 96 -0.32 3.71 5.28
CA ALA A 96 0.06 2.38 4.81
C ALA A 96 -1.07 1.34 4.89
N TYR A 97 -2.01 1.51 5.83
CA TYR A 97 -3.11 0.59 6.09
C TYR A 97 -4.49 1.18 5.77
N ALA A 98 -4.54 2.31 5.05
CA ALA A 98 -5.80 2.88 4.61
C ALA A 98 -6.57 1.90 3.70
N ARG A 99 -7.89 1.88 3.83
CA ARG A 99 -8.81 1.06 3.04
C ARG A 99 -9.88 1.93 2.40
N PHE A 100 -9.85 2.03 1.08
CA PHE A 100 -10.87 2.73 0.30
C PHE A 100 -12.23 2.01 0.38
N PRO A 101 -13.34 2.76 0.32
CA PRO A 101 -14.67 2.19 0.27
C PRO A 101 -14.88 1.40 -1.02
N THR A 102 -15.41 0.19 -0.86
CA THR A 102 -15.86 -0.63 -1.99
C THR A 102 -17.17 -0.07 -2.54
N ASP A 103 -17.32 -0.03 -3.85
CA ASP A 103 -18.61 0.29 -4.46
C ASP A 103 -19.60 -0.85 -4.20
N ILE A 104 -20.57 -0.60 -3.32
CA ILE A 104 -21.60 -1.58 -2.93
C ILE A 104 -22.68 -1.77 -4.02
N THR A 105 -22.72 -0.89 -5.02
CA THR A 105 -23.70 -0.96 -6.11
C THR A 105 -23.24 -1.89 -7.24
N GLN A 106 -21.92 -2.12 -7.36
CA GLN A 106 -21.33 -3.01 -8.34
C GLN A 106 -20.80 -4.28 -7.68
N LEU A 107 -21.66 -5.30 -7.62
CA LEU A 107 -21.40 -6.58 -6.94
C LEU A 107 -20.43 -7.50 -7.70
N TYR A 108 -20.08 -7.18 -8.94
CA TYR A 108 -19.24 -8.03 -9.80
C TYR A 108 -18.00 -7.27 -10.28
N SER A 109 -16.82 -7.83 -9.96
CA SER A 109 -15.50 -7.40 -10.45
C SER A 109 -15.24 -7.76 -11.92
N THR A 110 -15.97 -8.75 -12.44
CA THR A 110 -15.81 -9.27 -13.81
C THR A 110 -16.43 -8.38 -14.87
N LYS A 111 -17.23 -7.38 -14.48
CA LYS A 111 -17.98 -6.52 -15.38
C LYS A 111 -17.77 -5.04 -15.06
N THR A 112 -17.84 -4.22 -16.11
CA THR A 112 -17.94 -2.75 -16.00
C THR A 112 -19.33 -2.33 -15.54
N THR A 113 -19.53 -1.06 -15.18
CA THR A 113 -20.85 -0.56 -14.78
C THR A 113 -21.89 -0.74 -15.90
N SER A 114 -21.47 -0.61 -17.17
CA SER A 114 -22.34 -0.87 -18.33
C SER A 114 -22.54 -2.35 -18.66
N GLY A 115 -21.86 -3.26 -17.94
CA GLY A 115 -22.05 -4.71 -18.04
C GLY A 115 -21.07 -5.46 -18.96
N TYR A 116 -20.07 -4.78 -19.53
CA TYR A 116 -19.05 -5.44 -20.36
C TYR A 116 -18.12 -6.30 -19.53
N LEU A 117 -17.79 -7.51 -20.02
CA LEU A 117 -16.82 -8.38 -19.35
C LEU A 117 -15.41 -7.83 -19.50
N VAL A 118 -14.64 -7.84 -18.42
CA VAL A 118 -13.23 -7.41 -18.43
C VAL A 118 -12.39 -8.26 -19.41
N THR A 119 -12.67 -9.56 -19.51
CA THR A 119 -12.00 -10.45 -20.46
C THR A 119 -12.27 -10.09 -21.92
N THR A 120 -13.43 -9.52 -22.23
CA THR A 120 -13.74 -8.99 -23.56
C THR A 120 -12.85 -7.79 -23.87
N ILE A 121 -12.63 -6.90 -22.89
CA ILE A 121 -11.74 -5.75 -23.04
C ILE A 121 -10.29 -6.22 -23.31
N MET A 122 -9.82 -7.24 -22.56
CA MET A 122 -8.47 -7.81 -22.73
C MET A 122 -8.24 -8.48 -24.09
N THR A 123 -9.29 -8.95 -24.75
CA THR A 123 -9.16 -9.66 -26.03
C THR A 123 -9.66 -8.82 -27.20
N ALA A 124 -10.12 -7.60 -26.94
CA ALA A 124 -10.65 -6.70 -27.95
C ALA A 124 -9.55 -6.27 -28.92
N LYS A 125 -9.84 -6.42 -30.22
CA LYS A 125 -9.00 -5.87 -31.29
C LYS A 125 -9.03 -4.33 -31.31
N TYR A 126 -10.13 -3.72 -30.87
CA TYR A 126 -10.33 -2.26 -30.84
C TYR A 126 -10.57 -1.80 -29.39
N THR A 127 -9.49 -1.65 -28.64
CA THR A 127 -9.51 -1.29 -27.21
C THR A 127 -10.05 0.12 -26.94
N SER A 128 -9.91 1.06 -27.90
CA SER A 128 -10.37 2.45 -27.75
C SER A 128 -11.87 2.58 -27.45
N GLN A 129 -12.69 1.62 -27.88
CA GLN A 129 -14.14 1.59 -27.59
C GLN A 129 -14.44 1.36 -26.11
N TYR A 130 -13.50 0.78 -25.36
CA TYR A 130 -13.66 0.38 -23.96
C TYR A 130 -12.88 1.28 -22.99
N LYS A 131 -12.22 2.35 -23.47
CA LYS A 131 -11.33 3.19 -22.65
C LYS A 131 -12.01 3.82 -21.44
N TYR A 132 -13.29 4.16 -21.55
CA TYR A 132 -14.08 4.66 -20.42
C TYR A 132 -14.68 3.53 -19.58
N GLU A 133 -14.95 2.38 -20.21
CA GLU A 133 -15.54 1.21 -19.56
C GLU A 133 -14.61 0.61 -18.50
N ILE A 134 -13.32 0.45 -18.81
CA ILE A 134 -12.34 -0.12 -17.87
C ILE A 134 -12.17 0.73 -16.59
N LEU A 135 -12.41 2.04 -16.67
CA LEU A 135 -12.31 2.98 -15.54
C LEU A 135 -13.45 2.81 -14.51
N THR A 136 -14.48 2.03 -14.86
CA THR A 136 -15.67 1.78 -14.03
C THR A 136 -15.65 0.42 -13.34
N VAL A 137 -14.55 -0.34 -13.44
CA VAL A 137 -14.47 -1.65 -12.80
C VAL A 137 -14.26 -1.49 -11.29
N ASN A 138 -15.02 -2.27 -10.50
CA ASN A 138 -14.83 -2.36 -9.06
C ASN A 138 -13.68 -3.31 -8.72
N ILE A 139 -12.47 -2.76 -8.53
CA ILE A 139 -11.26 -3.55 -8.27
C ILE A 139 -11.32 -4.22 -6.89
N LEU A 140 -11.92 -3.56 -5.90
CA LEU A 140 -11.90 -4.01 -4.50
C LEU A 140 -12.79 -5.23 -4.22
N THR A 141 -13.67 -5.63 -5.15
CA THR A 141 -14.46 -6.87 -5.06
C THR A 141 -13.82 -8.04 -5.81
N ALA A 142 -12.70 -7.82 -6.49
CA ALA A 142 -12.07 -8.84 -7.32
C ALA A 142 -11.44 -9.96 -6.48
N SER A 143 -11.71 -11.22 -6.87
CA SER A 143 -10.86 -12.34 -6.48
C SER A 143 -9.46 -12.17 -7.07
N SER A 144 -8.47 -12.90 -6.57
CA SER A 144 -7.08 -12.75 -7.03
C SER A 144 -6.96 -12.97 -8.55
N ALA A 145 -7.61 -13.98 -9.11
CA ALA A 145 -7.56 -14.25 -10.56
C ALA A 145 -8.22 -13.12 -11.38
N GLU A 146 -9.32 -12.57 -10.91
CA GLU A 146 -10.01 -11.45 -11.56
C GLU A 146 -9.18 -10.16 -11.48
N LEU A 147 -8.56 -9.89 -10.34
CA LEU A 147 -7.69 -8.74 -10.14
C LEU A 147 -6.57 -8.72 -11.19
N LEU A 148 -5.91 -9.86 -11.41
CA LEU A 148 -4.82 -9.94 -12.39
C LEU A 148 -5.32 -9.65 -13.82
N ASN A 149 -6.52 -10.10 -14.18
CA ASN A 149 -7.14 -9.79 -15.46
C ASN A 149 -7.45 -8.29 -15.61
N ILE A 150 -8.04 -7.68 -14.57
CA ILE A 150 -8.33 -6.24 -14.55
C ILE A 150 -7.03 -5.44 -14.73
N MET A 151 -5.99 -5.75 -13.95
CA MET A 151 -4.70 -5.07 -14.04
C MET A 151 -4.06 -5.21 -15.43
N ASN A 152 -4.13 -6.40 -16.04
CA ASN A 152 -3.64 -6.60 -17.41
C ASN A 152 -4.45 -5.82 -18.46
N ALA A 153 -5.76 -5.67 -18.28
CA ALA A 153 -6.58 -4.83 -19.17
C ALA A 153 -6.10 -3.37 -19.16
N TYR A 154 -5.82 -2.79 -17.98
CA TYR A 154 -5.23 -1.45 -17.88
C TYR A 154 -3.89 -1.34 -18.62
N VAL A 155 -3.03 -2.34 -18.49
CA VAL A 155 -1.73 -2.36 -19.18
C VAL A 155 -1.88 -2.45 -20.69
N GLN A 156 -2.78 -3.30 -21.18
CA GLN A 156 -3.03 -3.45 -22.61
C GLN A 156 -3.59 -2.17 -23.23
N MET A 157 -4.40 -1.44 -22.48
CA MET A 157 -5.04 -0.20 -22.92
C MET A 157 -4.19 1.05 -22.69
N GLN A 158 -2.93 0.92 -22.28
CA GLN A 158 -2.08 2.04 -21.86
C GLN A 158 -2.04 3.21 -22.86
N TYR A 159 -2.05 2.94 -24.16
CA TYR A 159 -2.04 3.98 -25.19
C TYR A 159 -3.39 4.68 -25.35
N ASP A 160 -4.50 3.94 -25.24
CA ASP A 160 -5.85 4.53 -25.24
C ASP A 160 -6.13 5.31 -23.95
N LEU A 161 -5.56 4.86 -22.82
CA LEU A 161 -5.68 5.52 -21.53
C LEU A 161 -4.78 6.76 -21.40
N ALA A 162 -3.82 6.95 -22.30
CA ALA A 162 -3.02 8.18 -22.41
C ALA A 162 -3.79 9.35 -23.06
N ASP A 163 -5.06 9.13 -23.44
CA ASP A 163 -5.95 10.14 -23.98
C ASP A 163 -6.04 11.38 -23.07
N PRO A 164 -5.77 12.61 -23.58
CA PRO A 164 -5.86 13.86 -22.82
C PRO A 164 -7.16 14.06 -22.03
N GLU A 165 -8.29 13.56 -22.52
CA GLU A 165 -9.62 13.70 -21.89
C GLU A 165 -9.76 12.91 -20.59
N ILE A 166 -9.01 11.81 -20.42
CA ILE A 166 -9.05 11.00 -19.20
C ILE A 166 -8.23 11.71 -18.12
N HIS A 167 -8.81 12.03 -16.97
CA HIS A 167 -8.02 12.64 -15.89
C HIS A 167 -7.06 11.61 -15.24
N PRO A 168 -5.80 11.94 -14.90
CA PRO A 168 -4.85 10.99 -14.30
C PRO A 168 -5.35 10.29 -13.02
N SER A 169 -6.24 10.95 -12.27
CA SER A 169 -6.83 10.40 -11.04
C SER A 169 -7.55 9.07 -11.22
N TYR A 170 -8.08 8.76 -12.41
CA TYR A 170 -8.73 7.48 -12.67
C TYR A 170 -7.72 6.32 -12.67
N LEU A 171 -6.55 6.54 -13.27
CA LEU A 171 -5.46 5.55 -13.27
C LEU A 171 -4.82 5.46 -11.87
N GLU A 172 -4.69 6.58 -11.16
CA GLU A 172 -4.25 6.56 -9.76
C GLU A 172 -5.17 5.72 -8.89
N LYS A 173 -6.49 5.91 -8.99
CA LYS A 173 -7.49 5.11 -8.27
C LYS A 173 -7.27 3.62 -8.55
N ALA A 174 -7.11 3.24 -9.82
CA ALA A 174 -6.88 1.85 -10.18
C ALA A 174 -5.61 1.25 -9.57
N ILE A 175 -4.52 2.03 -9.53
CA ILE A 175 -3.26 1.63 -8.90
C ILE A 175 -3.43 1.51 -7.38
N TYR A 176 -4.10 2.47 -6.72
CA TYR A 176 -4.36 2.43 -5.28
C TYR A 176 -5.18 1.23 -4.85
N GLU A 177 -6.29 0.98 -5.55
CA GLU A 177 -7.19 -0.13 -5.23
C GLU A 177 -6.54 -1.48 -5.52
N SER A 178 -5.75 -1.58 -6.59
CA SER A 178 -4.96 -2.78 -6.89
C SER A 178 -3.90 -3.04 -5.82
N MET A 179 -3.16 -2.02 -5.38
CA MET A 179 -2.19 -2.13 -4.29
C MET A 179 -2.86 -2.56 -2.99
N GLN A 180 -3.99 -1.96 -2.63
CA GLN A 180 -4.79 -2.36 -1.47
C GLN A 180 -5.23 -3.83 -1.57
N ALA A 181 -5.75 -4.26 -2.72
CA ALA A 181 -6.19 -5.64 -2.93
C ALA A 181 -5.02 -6.63 -2.77
N ILE A 182 -3.85 -6.33 -3.33
CA ILE A 182 -2.64 -7.16 -3.20
C ILE A 182 -2.14 -7.21 -1.74
N ARG A 183 -2.20 -6.09 -1.02
CA ARG A 183 -1.82 -6.00 0.41
C ARG A 183 -2.78 -6.81 1.28
N ASP A 184 -4.08 -6.67 1.05
CA ASP A 184 -5.10 -7.21 1.94
C ASP A 184 -5.42 -8.69 1.67
N ASP A 185 -5.14 -9.20 0.47
CA ASP A 185 -5.29 -10.61 0.11
C ASP A 185 -4.27 -11.48 0.85
N VAL A 186 -4.76 -12.20 1.86
CA VAL A 186 -3.92 -13.09 2.66
C VAL A 186 -3.47 -14.31 1.84
N THR A 187 -4.20 -14.75 0.82
CA THR A 187 -3.85 -15.96 0.06
C THR A 187 -2.63 -15.76 -0.84
N LEU A 188 -2.35 -14.52 -1.25
CA LEU A 188 -1.19 -14.18 -2.07
C LEU A 188 0.11 -14.25 -1.26
N THR A 189 1.03 -15.10 -1.71
CA THR A 189 2.38 -15.19 -1.15
C THR A 189 3.44 -15.10 -2.25
N PHE A 190 4.68 -14.82 -1.89
CA PHE A 190 5.79 -14.79 -2.87
C PHE A 190 6.13 -16.20 -3.41
N SER A 191 5.71 -17.25 -2.72
CA SER A 191 6.00 -18.65 -3.05
C SER A 191 4.79 -19.44 -3.59
N SER A 192 3.60 -18.84 -3.71
CA SER A 192 2.40 -19.55 -4.18
C SER A 192 2.46 -19.79 -5.69
N THR A 193 1.98 -20.96 -6.13
CA THR A 193 1.85 -21.29 -7.56
C THR A 193 0.47 -21.88 -7.81
N PRO A 194 -0.30 -21.42 -8.82
CA PRO A 194 -0.10 -20.23 -9.68
C PRO A 194 -0.41 -18.90 -8.96
N ASN A 195 -0.14 -17.76 -9.60
CA ASN A 195 -0.45 -16.40 -9.13
C ASN A 195 0.28 -16.02 -7.83
N LYS A 196 1.61 -15.99 -7.87
CA LYS A 196 2.41 -15.45 -6.75
C LYS A 196 2.28 -13.94 -6.68
N LYS A 197 2.49 -13.40 -5.49
CA LYS A 197 2.47 -11.96 -5.20
C LYS A 197 3.39 -11.14 -6.13
N GLN A 198 4.50 -11.72 -6.57
CA GLN A 198 5.42 -11.14 -7.54
C GLN A 198 4.77 -10.87 -8.91
N ASP A 199 3.88 -11.74 -9.36
CA ASP A 199 3.20 -11.60 -10.65
C ASP A 199 2.31 -10.34 -10.61
N TYR A 200 1.59 -10.13 -9.51
CA TYR A 200 0.79 -8.92 -9.30
C TYR A 200 1.65 -7.67 -9.22
N TYR A 201 2.75 -7.68 -8.46
CA TYR A 201 3.64 -6.51 -8.41
C TYR A 201 4.25 -6.19 -9.77
N THR A 202 4.59 -7.20 -10.58
CA THR A 202 5.04 -7.00 -11.95
C THR A 202 4.00 -6.26 -12.78
N VAL A 203 2.73 -6.68 -12.74
CA VAL A 203 1.65 -6.01 -13.49
C VAL A 203 1.33 -4.64 -12.90
N LEU A 204 1.38 -4.48 -11.58
CA LEU A 204 1.17 -3.19 -10.91
C LEU A 204 2.19 -2.16 -11.38
N TRP A 205 3.46 -2.53 -11.51
CA TRP A 205 4.48 -1.63 -12.04
C TRP A 205 4.24 -1.28 -13.50
N ARG A 206 3.75 -2.23 -14.32
CA ARG A 206 3.32 -1.92 -15.69
C ARG A 206 2.12 -0.97 -15.73
N MET A 207 1.20 -1.04 -14.77
CA MET A 207 0.15 -0.03 -14.62
C MET A 207 0.73 1.34 -14.27
N THR A 208 1.77 1.41 -13.42
CA THR A 208 2.46 2.68 -13.15
C THR A 208 3.16 3.22 -14.40
N ASP A 209 3.69 2.36 -15.28
CA ASP A 209 4.24 2.77 -16.58
C ASP A 209 3.18 3.43 -17.46
N ALA A 210 2.00 2.80 -17.57
CA ALA A 210 0.86 3.35 -18.29
C ALA A 210 0.40 4.70 -17.72
N TYR A 211 0.42 4.84 -16.39
CA TYR A 211 0.13 6.10 -15.72
C TYR A 211 1.14 7.20 -16.04
N PHE A 212 2.45 6.91 -16.06
CA PHE A 212 3.44 7.91 -16.46
C PHE A 212 3.36 8.26 -17.94
N LEU A 213 3.04 7.30 -18.81
CA LEU A 213 2.72 7.60 -20.21
C LEU A 213 1.58 8.61 -20.32
N LYS A 214 0.51 8.44 -19.52
CA LYS A 214 -0.58 9.41 -19.41
C LYS A 214 -0.12 10.78 -18.86
N LEU A 215 0.78 10.83 -17.88
CA LEU A 215 1.28 12.10 -17.35
C LEU A 215 2.09 12.88 -18.39
N ARG A 216 2.89 12.19 -19.21
CA ARG A 216 3.66 12.80 -20.31
C ARG A 216 2.76 13.49 -21.34
N SER A 217 1.56 12.96 -21.62
CA SER A 217 0.59 13.60 -22.52
C SER A 217 -0.28 14.66 -21.85
N TYR A 218 -0.35 14.67 -20.51
CA TYR A 218 -1.26 15.54 -19.76
C TYR A 218 -0.65 16.90 -19.42
N GLN A 219 0.50 16.94 -18.74
CA GLN A 219 1.15 18.20 -18.35
C GLN A 219 2.64 18.01 -17.97
N PRO A 220 3.49 19.04 -18.08
CA PRO A 220 4.94 18.93 -17.84
C PRO A 220 5.34 18.75 -16.37
N PHE A 221 4.40 18.88 -15.44
CA PHE A 221 4.62 18.73 -14.00
C PHE A 221 3.33 18.29 -13.31
N TYR A 222 3.41 17.25 -12.51
CA TYR A 222 2.27 16.73 -11.75
C TYR A 222 2.72 16.16 -10.42
N ILE A 223 1.99 16.47 -9.35
CA ILE A 223 2.20 15.88 -8.02
C ILE A 223 0.83 15.46 -7.48
N SER A 224 0.76 14.22 -6.98
CA SER A 224 -0.37 13.70 -6.23
C SER A 224 0.16 13.14 -4.91
N ASN A 225 -0.05 13.89 -3.83
CA ASN A 225 0.27 13.46 -2.48
C ASN A 225 -1.00 12.87 -1.85
N LYS A 226 -1.10 11.54 -1.83
CA LYS A 226 -2.24 10.78 -1.33
C LYS A 226 -1.75 9.75 -0.32
N TYR A 227 -2.57 8.76 -0.04
CA TYR A 227 -2.42 7.88 1.11
C TYR A 227 -1.49 6.71 0.84
N LEU A 228 -1.83 5.84 -0.13
CA LEU A 228 -1.10 4.59 -0.36
C LEU A 228 0.14 4.75 -1.24
N ILE A 229 0.14 5.70 -2.18
CA ILE A 229 1.27 5.99 -3.07
C ILE A 229 1.23 7.49 -3.33
N ASN A 230 2.39 8.13 -3.33
CA ASN A 230 2.53 9.50 -3.77
C ASN A 230 3.21 9.49 -5.13
N PHE A 231 2.67 10.24 -6.09
CA PHE A 231 3.19 10.32 -7.45
C PHE A 231 3.77 11.70 -7.72
N GLY A 232 4.94 11.73 -8.35
CA GLY A 232 5.59 12.93 -8.84
C GLY A 232 6.05 12.73 -10.26
N PHE A 233 5.84 13.76 -11.08
CA PHE A 233 6.26 13.81 -12.46
C PHE A 233 6.74 15.22 -12.77
N SER A 234 7.90 15.34 -13.39
CA SER A 234 8.47 16.63 -13.72
C SER A 234 9.40 16.55 -14.91
N HIS A 235 9.30 17.47 -15.85
CA HIS A 235 10.32 17.66 -16.87
C HIS A 235 11.67 18.04 -16.21
N PHE A 236 12.80 17.61 -16.80
CA PHE A 236 14.14 17.82 -16.21
C PHE A 236 14.53 19.30 -16.06
N ASN A 237 13.89 20.22 -16.77
CA ASN A 237 14.13 21.67 -16.61
C ASN A 237 13.59 22.24 -15.28
N ARG A 238 12.86 21.44 -14.50
CA ARG A 238 12.43 21.77 -13.14
C ARG A 238 13.29 21.00 -12.14
N PHE A 239 14.43 21.56 -11.78
CA PHE A 239 15.53 20.97 -10.99
C PHE A 239 15.19 20.39 -9.60
N LEU A 240 13.93 20.34 -9.21
CA LEU A 240 13.47 19.93 -7.89
C LEU A 240 12.10 19.24 -7.98
N LEU A 241 11.96 18.11 -7.30
CA LEU A 241 10.69 17.43 -7.07
C LEU A 241 10.58 17.05 -5.59
N THR A 242 9.45 17.32 -4.94
CA THR A 242 9.22 16.95 -3.54
C THR A 242 7.87 16.25 -3.39
N LEU A 243 7.89 15.05 -2.83
CA LEU A 243 6.69 14.31 -2.45
C LEU A 243 6.58 14.22 -0.94
N THR A 244 5.37 14.38 -0.43
CA THR A 244 5.07 14.38 0.99
C THR A 244 4.14 13.22 1.29
N SER A 245 4.54 12.37 2.22
CA SER A 245 3.74 11.28 2.76
C SER A 245 3.34 11.58 4.21
N GLN A 246 2.80 10.58 4.91
CA GLN A 246 2.44 10.74 6.32
C GLN A 246 3.69 10.88 7.19
N TYR A 247 3.88 12.06 7.77
CA TYR A 247 5.02 12.41 8.63
C TYR A 247 6.41 12.39 7.97
N GLN A 248 6.49 12.32 6.65
CA GLN A 248 7.76 12.33 5.93
C GLN A 248 7.67 13.14 4.63
N SER A 249 8.81 13.65 4.17
CA SER A 249 8.94 14.19 2.82
C SER A 249 10.23 13.70 2.17
N THR A 250 10.14 13.47 0.86
CA THR A 250 11.25 13.07 0.01
C THR A 250 11.43 14.11 -1.08
N GLN A 251 12.62 14.67 -1.15
CA GLN A 251 13.01 15.68 -2.12
C GLN A 251 14.14 15.15 -3.00
N ILE A 252 13.97 15.28 -4.32
CA ILE A 252 14.99 14.97 -5.32
C ILE A 252 15.38 16.26 -6.02
N GLN A 253 16.66 16.60 -6.01
CA GLN A 253 17.20 17.81 -6.64
C GLN A 253 18.38 17.47 -7.55
N TRP A 254 18.40 18.03 -8.76
CA TRP A 254 19.51 17.89 -9.71
C TRP A 254 19.94 19.26 -10.22
N ALA A 255 21.13 19.34 -10.83
CA ALA A 255 21.68 20.60 -11.33
C ALA A 255 21.86 20.63 -12.85
N ALA A 256 22.01 19.46 -13.48
CA ALA A 256 22.22 19.31 -14.91
C ALA A 256 21.67 17.98 -15.40
N TYR A 257 21.40 17.91 -16.71
CA TYR A 257 20.95 16.73 -17.42
C TYR A 257 21.52 16.75 -18.84
N SER A 258 21.90 15.58 -19.38
CA SER A 258 22.50 15.48 -20.72
C SER A 258 21.45 15.58 -21.82
N ASP A 259 20.25 15.07 -21.56
CA ASP A 259 19.16 14.94 -22.52
C ASP A 259 17.87 15.48 -21.91
N ASN A 260 16.98 16.03 -22.73
CA ASN A 260 15.63 16.39 -22.28
C ASN A 260 14.84 15.12 -21.93
N GLY A 261 13.97 15.24 -20.94
CA GLY A 261 13.25 14.09 -20.40
C GLY A 261 12.47 14.44 -19.14
N TYR A 262 12.10 13.41 -18.40
CA TYR A 262 11.24 13.49 -17.23
C TYR A 262 11.86 12.75 -16.05
N LEU A 263 11.65 13.30 -14.86
CA LEU A 263 11.79 12.59 -13.60
C LEU A 263 10.41 12.12 -13.15
N GLU A 264 10.25 10.81 -13.09
CA GLU A 264 9.10 10.12 -12.52
C GLU A 264 9.49 9.60 -11.13
N LEU A 265 8.69 9.89 -10.12
CA LEU A 265 8.95 9.60 -8.72
C LEU A 265 7.72 8.98 -8.08
N LEU A 266 7.91 7.89 -7.34
CA LEU A 266 6.89 7.34 -6.45
C LEU A 266 7.44 7.24 -5.03
N VAL A 267 6.61 7.59 -4.05
CA VAL A 267 6.90 7.37 -2.63
C VAL A 267 5.78 6.53 -2.02
N ILE A 268 6.14 5.37 -1.45
CA ILE A 268 5.18 4.34 -1.02
C ILE A 268 5.54 3.90 0.41
N PRO A 269 4.59 3.86 1.35
CA PRO A 269 4.86 3.34 2.69
C PRO A 269 5.41 1.92 2.63
N ALA A 270 6.57 1.70 3.25
CA ALA A 270 7.30 0.44 3.16
C ALA A 270 6.49 -0.73 3.76
N GLU A 271 5.61 -0.43 4.70
CA GLU A 271 4.87 -1.44 5.45
C GLU A 271 3.74 -2.07 4.61
N GLN A 272 3.37 -1.48 3.47
CA GLN A 272 2.50 -2.13 2.49
C GLN A 272 3.12 -3.41 1.89
N PHE A 273 4.44 -3.49 1.93
CA PHE A 273 5.20 -4.65 1.45
C PHE A 273 5.69 -5.54 2.60
N GLY A 274 5.32 -5.22 3.85
CA GLY A 274 5.75 -5.94 5.04
C GLY A 274 7.21 -5.68 5.43
N ILE A 275 7.82 -4.61 4.91
CA ILE A 275 9.18 -4.18 5.29
C ILE A 275 9.09 -3.44 6.62
N ILE A 276 9.77 -3.95 7.65
CA ILE A 276 9.78 -3.36 9.00
C ILE A 276 11.19 -2.87 9.33
N GLY A 277 11.27 -1.73 10.02
CA GLY A 277 12.56 -1.14 10.44
C GLY A 277 13.20 -0.26 9.36
N SER A 278 12.52 -0.02 8.23
CA SER A 278 12.88 1.10 7.37
C SER A 278 12.65 2.39 8.15
N LEU A 279 13.53 3.37 7.92
CA LEU A 279 13.38 4.69 8.51
C LEU A 279 12.52 5.59 7.61
N SER A 280 12.61 5.38 6.29
CA SER A 280 11.79 6.05 5.29
C SER A 280 10.79 5.11 4.60
N ASP A 281 9.88 5.74 3.86
CA ASP A 281 9.13 5.11 2.78
C ASP A 281 10.04 4.59 1.67
N ILE A 282 9.48 3.73 0.81
CA ILE A 282 10.10 3.29 -0.44
C ILE A 282 10.04 4.43 -1.45
N ILE A 283 11.18 4.73 -2.08
CA ILE A 283 11.35 5.80 -3.04
C ILE A 283 11.74 5.17 -4.39
N ILE A 284 10.85 5.21 -5.37
CA ILE A 284 11.10 4.69 -6.72
C ILE A 284 11.40 5.87 -7.63
N ILE A 285 12.61 5.88 -8.18
CA ILE A 285 13.13 6.99 -9.00
C ILE A 285 13.33 6.49 -10.43
N ARG A 286 12.78 7.23 -11.38
CA ARG A 286 12.68 6.84 -12.79
C ARG A 286 12.98 8.03 -13.71
N PRO A 287 14.26 8.26 -14.02
CA PRO A 287 14.61 9.18 -15.08
C PRO A 287 14.28 8.55 -16.45
N SER A 288 13.52 9.27 -17.29
CA SER A 288 13.15 8.83 -18.64
C SER A 288 13.43 9.93 -19.67
N LYS A 289 13.73 9.53 -20.90
CA LYS A 289 13.83 10.45 -22.05
C LYS A 289 12.44 10.85 -22.54
N LEU A 290 12.36 11.80 -23.47
CA LEU A 290 11.08 12.24 -24.05
C LEU A 290 10.28 11.11 -24.71
N ASP A 291 10.96 10.09 -25.26
CA ASP A 291 10.35 8.91 -25.87
C ASP A 291 9.96 7.82 -24.85
N GLY A 292 10.29 8.02 -23.56
CA GLY A 292 10.00 7.09 -22.48
C GLY A 292 11.04 6.02 -22.21
N SER A 293 12.14 5.97 -22.98
CA SER A 293 13.28 5.11 -22.68
C SER A 293 14.05 5.59 -21.43
N ASP A 294 14.84 4.71 -20.82
CA ASP A 294 15.63 5.05 -19.62
C ASP A 294 16.61 6.20 -19.90
N ALA A 295 16.71 7.15 -18.96
CA ALA A 295 17.66 8.25 -18.99
C ALA A 295 18.67 8.16 -17.84
N SER A 296 19.80 8.84 -18.00
CA SER A 296 20.75 9.03 -16.91
C SER A 296 20.51 10.35 -16.20
N LEU A 297 20.43 10.35 -14.87
CA LEU A 297 20.31 11.57 -14.07
C LEU A 297 21.17 11.47 -12.81
N THR A 298 21.94 12.53 -12.54
CA THR A 298 22.65 12.70 -11.28
C THR A 298 21.88 13.67 -10.39
N PHE A 299 21.51 13.23 -9.20
CA PHE A 299 20.70 14.01 -8.27
C PHE A 299 21.15 13.82 -6.82
N THR A 300 20.62 14.67 -5.95
CA THR A 300 20.70 14.56 -4.50
C THR A 300 19.32 14.20 -3.97
N LEU A 301 19.29 13.30 -2.99
CA LEU A 301 18.07 12.91 -2.29
C LEU A 301 18.13 13.52 -0.89
N LYS A 302 17.06 14.19 -0.47
CA LYS A 302 16.88 14.66 0.88
C LYS A 302 15.59 14.07 1.45
N TRP A 303 15.72 13.36 2.54
CA TRP A 303 14.59 12.81 3.30
C TRP A 303 14.44 13.59 4.60
N GLN A 304 13.20 13.95 4.93
CA GLN A 304 12.85 14.65 6.16
C GLN A 304 11.73 13.90 6.87
N TRP A 305 11.79 13.85 8.20
CA TRP A 305 10.76 13.24 9.04
C TRP A 305 10.20 14.21 10.07
N SER A 306 8.97 13.94 10.50
CA SER A 306 8.32 14.64 11.61
C SER A 306 7.78 13.70 12.69
N TYR A 307 7.80 12.38 12.47
CA TYR A 307 7.37 11.38 13.44
C TYR A 307 8.28 11.30 14.68
N THR A 308 7.75 10.79 15.78
CA THR A 308 8.42 10.70 17.10
C THR A 308 8.94 9.30 17.44
N GLY A 309 8.72 8.30 16.58
CA GLY A 309 9.20 6.92 16.73
C GLY A 309 10.72 6.75 16.53
N THR A 310 11.14 5.58 16.04
CA THR A 310 12.56 5.24 15.82
C THR A 310 13.21 6.17 14.80
N GLN A 311 14.17 6.99 15.24
CA GLN A 311 14.88 7.97 14.41
C GLN A 311 16.36 7.58 14.22
N PRO A 312 16.99 7.99 13.11
CA PRO A 312 18.45 7.88 12.97
C PRO A 312 19.16 8.81 13.96
N GLN A 313 20.26 8.35 14.55
CA GLN A 313 21.03 9.17 15.51
C GLN A 313 21.98 10.17 14.83
N SER A 314 22.75 9.72 13.84
CA SER A 314 23.72 10.57 13.11
C SER A 314 24.00 10.08 11.69
N ASN A 315 23.84 8.78 11.47
CA ASN A 315 23.95 8.15 10.16
C ASN A 315 22.80 7.19 9.90
N ALA A 316 22.55 6.98 8.62
CA ALA A 316 21.70 5.95 8.06
C ALA A 316 22.33 5.47 6.75
N ASN A 317 21.79 4.42 6.15
CA ASN A 317 22.22 3.97 4.83
C ASN A 317 21.06 4.08 3.85
N LEU A 318 21.37 4.51 2.62
CA LEU A 318 20.48 4.36 1.48
C LEU A 318 20.64 2.96 0.92
N TYR A 319 19.58 2.16 1.00
CA TYR A 319 19.51 0.83 0.42
C TYR A 319 18.83 0.89 -0.94
N SER A 320 19.29 0.04 -1.87
CA SER A 320 18.59 -0.28 -3.11
C SER A 320 18.09 -1.71 -3.10
N PHE A 321 17.00 -1.97 -3.80
CA PHE A 321 16.42 -3.31 -3.91
C PHE A 321 15.57 -3.45 -5.18
N ASP A 322 15.21 -4.69 -5.50
CA ASP A 322 14.29 -5.00 -6.59
C ASP A 322 12.84 -4.83 -6.11
N LYS A 323 12.06 -3.97 -6.76
CA LYS A 323 10.67 -3.66 -6.37
C LYS A 323 9.64 -4.77 -6.70
N VAL A 324 10.04 -5.81 -7.43
CA VAL A 324 9.21 -6.99 -7.72
C VAL A 324 9.53 -8.10 -6.73
N GLU A 325 10.82 -8.40 -6.57
CA GLU A 325 11.30 -9.51 -5.72
C GLU A 325 11.35 -9.12 -4.24
N MET A 326 11.72 -7.87 -3.97
CA MET A 326 11.86 -7.25 -2.65
C MET A 326 12.78 -7.96 -1.67
N ASN A 327 13.56 -8.95 -2.12
CA ASN A 327 14.23 -9.90 -1.22
C ASN A 327 15.62 -9.48 -0.72
N THR A 328 16.31 -8.61 -1.45
CA THR A 328 17.72 -8.28 -1.21
C THR A 328 17.90 -6.78 -1.15
N PHE A 329 18.42 -6.29 -0.02
CA PHE A 329 18.70 -4.87 0.21
C PHE A 329 20.21 -4.64 0.17
N THR A 330 20.66 -3.86 -0.80
CA THR A 330 22.08 -3.53 -0.99
C THR A 330 22.33 -2.10 -0.56
N SER A 331 23.20 -1.92 0.43
CA SER A 331 23.64 -0.58 0.84
C SER A 331 24.38 0.09 -0.32
N VAL A 332 23.90 1.25 -0.75
CA VAL A 332 24.47 2.03 -1.85
C VAL A 332 25.45 3.06 -1.31
N VAL A 333 25.00 3.82 -0.31
CA VAL A 333 25.78 4.90 0.27
C VAL A 333 25.25 5.27 1.65
N SER A 334 26.14 5.79 2.50
CA SER A 334 25.73 6.35 3.79
C SER A 334 25.05 7.72 3.61
N ALA A 335 24.02 7.95 4.40
CA ALA A 335 23.30 9.21 4.49
C ALA A 335 23.65 9.91 5.80
N GLY A 336 24.18 11.13 5.70
CA GLY A 336 24.40 11.97 6.87
C GLY A 336 23.06 12.48 7.39
N CYS A 337 22.81 12.32 8.69
CA CYS A 337 21.55 12.69 9.33
C CYS A 337 21.76 13.80 10.36
N ASN A 338 20.91 14.81 10.30
CA ASN A 338 20.83 15.89 11.28
C ASN A 338 19.52 15.76 12.07
N THR A 339 19.64 15.45 13.35
CA THR A 339 18.49 15.23 14.27
C THR A 339 17.80 16.54 14.66
N SER A 340 18.50 17.68 14.63
CA SER A 340 17.90 18.99 14.93
C SER A 340 16.97 19.46 13.80
N THR A 341 17.37 19.28 12.55
CA THR A 341 16.55 19.61 11.37
C THR A 341 15.68 18.44 10.92
N LYS A 342 15.85 17.26 11.53
CA LYS A 342 15.16 16.00 11.19
C LYS A 342 15.29 15.62 9.71
N THR A 343 16.51 15.66 9.19
CA THR A 343 16.81 15.40 7.77
C THR A 343 17.96 14.44 7.60
N CYS A 344 17.90 13.54 6.61
CA CYS A 344 19.05 12.81 6.12
C CYS A 344 19.27 13.10 4.63
N GLN A 345 20.54 13.15 4.23
CA GLN A 345 20.94 13.39 2.86
C GLN A 345 22.11 12.45 2.51
N PRO A 346 21.91 11.43 1.67
CA PRO A 346 23.01 10.74 1.00
C PRO A 346 23.81 11.69 0.11
N SER A 347 25.06 11.32 -0.19
CA SER A 347 25.81 11.99 -1.25
C SER A 347 25.10 11.84 -2.60
N SER A 348 25.53 12.60 -3.61
CA SER A 348 24.94 12.55 -4.96
C SER A 348 24.90 11.12 -5.51
N ILE A 349 23.79 10.78 -6.15
CA ILE A 349 23.49 9.47 -6.73
C ILE A 349 23.36 9.66 -8.24
N THR A 350 24.03 8.82 -9.02
CA THR A 350 23.86 8.76 -10.47
C THR A 350 23.08 7.50 -10.83
N LEU A 351 21.94 7.67 -11.50
CA LEU A 351 21.10 6.56 -11.96
C LEU A 351 21.03 6.53 -13.46
N THR A 352 21.02 5.32 -14.02
CA THR A 352 20.87 5.05 -15.45
C THR A 352 19.60 4.26 -15.78
N THR A 353 18.89 3.74 -14.78
CA THR A 353 17.67 2.96 -14.93
C THR A 353 16.73 3.18 -13.74
N THR A 354 15.49 2.69 -13.87
CA THR A 354 14.53 2.65 -12.77
C THR A 354 15.09 1.89 -11.57
N LYS A 355 15.10 2.51 -10.39
CA LYS A 355 15.54 1.90 -9.14
C LYS A 355 14.63 2.24 -7.97
N ALA A 356 14.51 1.32 -7.02
CA ALA A 356 13.81 1.51 -5.77
C ALA A 356 14.82 1.64 -4.63
N TYR A 357 14.55 2.59 -3.74
CA TYR A 357 15.38 2.95 -2.61
C TYR A 357 14.59 3.01 -1.32
N MET A 358 15.30 2.91 -0.21
CA MET A 358 14.80 3.29 1.11
C MET A 358 15.96 3.69 2.00
N ILE A 359 15.70 4.54 2.99
CA ILE A 359 16.64 4.84 4.06
C ILE A 359 16.38 3.87 5.20
N GLY A 360 17.44 3.20 5.64
CA GLY A 360 17.42 2.26 6.76
C GLY A 360 18.53 2.53 7.77
N PRO A 361 18.48 1.87 8.93
CA PRO A 361 19.60 1.85 9.88
C PRO A 361 20.89 1.31 9.24
N ASN A 362 22.02 1.41 9.95
CA ASN A 362 23.33 0.97 9.45
C ASN A 362 23.40 -0.51 9.06
N SER A 363 22.51 -1.34 9.65
CA SER A 363 22.34 -2.74 9.29
C SER A 363 20.85 -3.01 9.04
N PHE A 364 20.51 -3.43 7.82
CA PHE A 364 19.15 -3.80 7.46
C PHE A 364 19.05 -5.33 7.32
N PRO A 365 18.31 -6.03 8.18
CA PRO A 365 18.14 -7.48 8.04
C PRO A 365 17.34 -7.80 6.77
N SER A 366 17.70 -8.88 6.08
CA SER A 366 16.87 -9.44 5.00
C SER A 366 15.58 -10.01 5.61
N GLN A 367 14.41 -9.44 5.31
CA GLN A 367 13.14 -9.77 5.99
C GLN A 367 12.10 -10.52 5.13
N VAL A 368 12.40 -10.83 3.86
CA VAL A 368 11.30 -10.92 2.87
C VAL A 368 10.74 -12.32 2.62
N ASN A 369 11.41 -13.39 3.07
CA ASN A 369 10.85 -14.75 2.97
C ASN A 369 9.59 -15.00 3.82
N THR A 370 9.12 -13.98 4.54
CA THR A 370 8.11 -14.10 5.60
C THR A 370 7.10 -12.96 5.61
N SER A 371 6.99 -12.19 4.53
CA SER A 371 6.14 -10.98 4.42
C SER A 371 4.69 -11.13 4.91
N ARG A 372 4.10 -12.34 4.89
CA ARG A 372 2.75 -12.63 5.42
C ARG A 372 2.68 -12.80 6.94
N TYR A 373 3.79 -13.14 7.59
CA TYR A 373 3.84 -13.50 9.01
C TYR A 373 4.24 -12.35 9.94
N TYR A 374 4.71 -11.23 9.37
CA TYR A 374 5.27 -10.10 10.12
C TYR A 374 4.37 -8.90 10.30
N SER A 375 3.47 -8.61 9.35
CA SER A 375 2.40 -7.62 9.57
C SER A 375 1.54 -8.02 10.77
N ARG A 376 1.40 -9.34 11.00
CA ARG A 376 0.81 -9.95 12.20
C ARG A 376 1.53 -9.62 13.51
N CYS A 377 2.84 -9.37 13.48
CA CYS A 377 3.63 -9.06 14.68
C CYS A 377 3.63 -7.56 15.02
N ARG A 378 3.39 -6.66 14.04
CA ARG A 378 3.19 -5.23 14.28
C ARG A 378 1.93 -4.96 15.10
N LEU A 379 0.88 -5.77 14.89
CA LEU A 379 -0.42 -5.69 15.58
C LEU A 379 -0.39 -6.08 17.06
N GLY A 380 0.78 -6.22 17.66
CA GLY A 380 0.90 -6.09 19.10
C GLY A 380 2.19 -6.66 19.63
N ARG A 381 3.21 -5.80 19.76
CA ARG A 381 4.34 -5.96 20.70
C ARG A 381 5.14 -7.25 20.62
N PHE A 382 5.16 -7.90 19.47
CA PHE A 382 5.83 -9.19 19.34
C PHE A 382 7.11 -9.11 18.52
N THR A 383 8.16 -9.78 19.01
CA THR A 383 9.44 -9.88 18.31
C THR A 383 9.37 -11.09 17.37
N TRP A 384 9.56 -10.88 16.07
CA TRP A 384 9.70 -12.02 15.16
C TRP A 384 11.01 -12.74 15.45
N ASN A 385 10.93 -14.06 15.67
CA ASN A 385 12.03 -14.87 16.19
C ASN A 385 12.84 -15.61 15.11
N GLY A 386 12.66 -15.32 13.82
CA GLY A 386 13.47 -15.95 12.77
C GLY A 386 12.86 -17.18 12.11
N SER A 387 11.97 -17.90 12.78
CA SER A 387 11.76 -19.32 12.42
C SER A 387 10.37 -19.91 12.63
N SER A 388 9.40 -19.19 13.19
CA SER A 388 8.05 -19.72 13.34
C SER A 388 6.95 -18.74 12.95
N ASN A 389 5.81 -19.27 12.51
CA ASN A 389 4.55 -18.55 12.24
C ASN A 389 3.92 -17.93 13.52
N SER A 390 4.74 -17.60 14.53
CA SER A 390 4.31 -17.11 15.82
C SER A 390 5.08 -15.84 16.17
N CYS A 391 4.32 -14.84 16.57
CA CYS A 391 4.81 -13.60 17.13
C CYS A 391 4.94 -13.79 18.65
N VAL A 392 6.13 -13.57 19.24
CA VAL A 392 6.42 -13.79 20.69
C VAL A 392 6.38 -12.49 21.47
#